data_AF-A0A7Z7G5Q8-F1
#
_entry.id   AF-A0A7Z7G5Q8-F1
#
_cell.length_a   1.000
_cell.length_b   1.000
_cell.length_c   1.000
_cell.angle_alpha   90.00
_cell.angle_beta   90.00
_cell.angle_gamma   90.00
#
_symmetry.space_group_name_H-M   'P 1'
#
loop_
_entity.id
_entity.type
_entity.pdbx_description
1 polymer ?
#
loop_
_entity_poly.entity_id
_entity_poly.type
_entity_poly.pdbx_seq_one_letter_code
_entity_poly.pdbx_strand_id
1 'polypeptide(L)'
;MVAVSFHTDPRGAAYEHLIDELIEKTDRFLLVDRGSYDDDEIPGVSRVLQRLKPYLIESCTMEEMMMQSGAMYLEGIYYIYRCKPKSGQILKEEANRFHDWLYPSLPDDLCFLKEDGRGFFFSVAHENIYGMGITQEEASEFKH
;
A
#
# COMPACT_ATOMS: atom_id res chain seq x y z
N MET A 1 3.17 7.07 -18.80
CA MET A 1 2.23 6.73 -17.72
C MET A 1 1.37 7.95 -17.47
N VAL A 2 0.08 7.75 -17.30
CA VAL A 2 -0.83 8.79 -16.82
C VAL A 2 -1.15 8.43 -15.38
N ALA A 3 -0.94 9.35 -14.45
CA ALA A 3 -1.47 9.19 -13.11
C ALA A 3 -2.97 9.51 -13.16
N VAL A 4 -3.81 8.51 -12.95
CA VAL A 4 -5.25 8.73 -12.80
C VAL A 4 -5.53 8.87 -11.31
N SER A 5 -5.99 10.04 -10.89
CA SER A 5 -6.40 10.29 -9.51
C SER A 5 -7.84 9.82 -9.30
N PHE A 6 -8.08 9.11 -8.21
CA PHE A 6 -9.44 8.76 -7.79
C PHE A 6 -9.99 9.88 -6.91
N HIS A 7 -11.16 10.42 -7.27
CA HIS A 7 -11.89 11.39 -6.44
C HIS A 7 -12.89 10.74 -5.48
N THR A 8 -12.90 9.41 -5.44
CA THR A 8 -13.76 8.60 -4.56
C THR A 8 -12.88 7.65 -3.77
N ASP A 9 -13.21 7.49 -2.49
CA ASP A 9 -12.55 6.60 -1.52
C ASP A 9 -13.39 5.30 -1.48
N PRO A 10 -13.02 4.23 -2.21
CA PRO A 10 -13.81 3.00 -2.27
C PRO A 10 -13.91 2.38 -0.88
N ARG A 11 -15.11 1.88 -0.51
CA ARG A 11 -15.37 1.32 0.83
C ARG A 11 -16.10 -0.01 0.77
N GLY A 12 -15.90 -0.84 1.79
CA GLY A 12 -16.55 -2.15 1.93
C GLY A 12 -16.30 -3.01 0.69
N ALA A 13 -17.36 -3.54 0.08
CA ALA A 13 -17.23 -4.40 -1.10
C ALA A 13 -16.43 -3.79 -2.26
N ALA A 14 -16.51 -2.47 -2.47
CA ALA A 14 -15.73 -1.80 -3.52
C ALA A 14 -14.23 -1.77 -3.19
N TYR A 15 -13.87 -1.63 -1.92
CA TYR A 15 -12.49 -1.75 -1.44
C TYR A 15 -12.00 -3.19 -1.59
N GLU A 16 -12.81 -4.16 -1.16
CA GLU A 16 -12.47 -5.58 -1.23
C GLU A 16 -12.20 -6.05 -2.67
N HIS A 17 -13.08 -5.70 -3.61
CA HIS A 17 -12.88 -6.02 -5.03
C HIS A 17 -11.61 -5.36 -5.58
N LEU A 18 -11.34 -4.11 -5.20
CA LEU A 18 -10.13 -3.43 -5.68
C LEU A 18 -8.86 -4.06 -5.10
N ILE A 19 -8.87 -4.53 -3.85
CA ILE A 19 -7.76 -5.31 -3.29
C ILE A 19 -7.54 -6.61 -4.07
N ASP A 20 -8.61 -7.33 -4.43
CA ASP A 20 -8.49 -8.57 -5.18
C ASP A 20 -7.86 -8.32 -6.57
N GLU A 21 -8.32 -7.29 -7.28
CA GLU A 21 -7.75 -6.85 -8.56
C GLU A 21 -6.26 -6.46 -8.43
N LEU A 22 -5.90 -5.73 -7.38
CA LEU A 22 -4.53 -5.29 -7.15
C LEU A 22 -3.61 -6.47 -6.80
N ILE A 23 -4.09 -7.42 -6.00
CA ILE A 23 -3.36 -8.65 -5.65
C ILE A 23 -3.13 -9.54 -6.88
N GLU A 24 -4.06 -9.56 -7.83
CA GLU A 24 -3.93 -10.34 -9.07
C GLU A 24 -2.98 -9.67 -10.08
N LYS A 25 -3.03 -8.33 -10.18
CA LYS A 25 -2.29 -7.55 -11.20
C LYS A 25 -0.86 -7.18 -10.79
N THR A 26 -0.48 -7.39 -9.53
CA THR A 26 0.83 -6.97 -9.01
C THR A 26 1.50 -8.06 -8.20
N ASP A 27 2.83 -8.05 -8.17
CA ASP A 27 3.62 -9.04 -7.42
C ASP A 27 3.88 -8.63 -5.97
N ARG A 28 3.84 -7.32 -5.70
CA ARG A 28 4.28 -6.75 -4.43
C ARG A 28 3.39 -5.59 -3.98
N PHE A 29 3.26 -5.44 -2.68
CA PHE A 29 2.70 -4.26 -2.05
C PHE A 29 3.61 -3.80 -0.90
N LEU A 30 3.46 -2.55 -0.48
CA LEU A 30 4.22 -1.94 0.59
C LEU A 30 3.32 -1.28 1.63
N LEU A 31 3.83 -1.23 2.85
CA LEU A 31 3.27 -0.49 3.99
C LEU A 31 4.41 0.26 4.70
N VAL A 32 4.09 1.40 5.29
CA VAL A 32 5.05 2.24 6.00
C VAL A 32 4.78 2.20 7.50
N ASP A 33 5.80 1.85 8.27
CA ASP A 33 5.82 2.07 9.72
C ASP A 33 6.61 3.34 10.02
N ARG A 34 5.94 4.36 10.56
CA ARG A 34 6.57 5.63 10.93
C ARG A 34 7.40 5.54 12.22
N GLY A 35 7.37 4.41 12.90
CA GLY A 35 7.91 4.27 14.25
C GLY A 35 7.05 5.01 15.26
N SER A 36 7.34 4.82 16.55
CA SER A 36 6.77 5.63 17.62
C SER A 36 7.84 6.57 18.19
N TYR A 37 7.43 7.76 18.63
CA TYR A 37 8.34 8.71 19.28
C TYR A 37 8.85 8.23 20.64
N ASP A 38 8.12 7.29 21.28
CA ASP A 38 8.34 6.85 22.66
C ASP A 38 8.78 5.37 22.78
N ASP A 39 9.25 4.74 21.69
CA ASP A 39 9.59 3.31 21.60
C ASP A 39 8.45 2.32 21.92
N ASP A 40 7.24 2.82 22.20
CA ASP A 40 6.06 2.00 22.45
C ASP A 40 5.53 1.35 21.16
N GLU A 41 5.22 0.05 21.25
CA GLU A 41 4.63 -0.71 20.14
C GLU A 41 3.19 -0.26 19.89
N ILE A 42 2.90 0.20 18.67
CA ILE A 42 1.55 0.61 18.28
C ILE A 42 0.71 -0.64 17.96
N PRO A 43 -0.35 -0.97 18.73
CA PRO A 43 -1.01 -2.28 18.62
C PRO A 43 -1.60 -2.58 17.24
N GLY A 44 -2.13 -1.56 16.56
CA GLY A 44 -2.68 -1.69 15.21
C GLY A 44 -1.61 -1.99 14.17
N VAL A 45 -0.52 -1.22 14.17
CA VAL A 45 0.65 -1.40 13.31
C VAL A 45 1.25 -2.78 13.55
N SER A 46 1.58 -3.12 14.80
CA SER A 46 2.20 -4.40 15.13
C SER A 46 1.34 -5.60 14.72
N ARG A 47 0.03 -5.57 14.99
CA ARG A 47 -0.90 -6.62 14.58
C ARG A 47 -0.80 -6.88 13.07
N VAL A 48 -0.85 -5.84 12.26
CA VAL A 48 -0.75 -5.97 10.80
C VAL A 48 0.59 -6.56 10.39
N LEU A 49 1.70 -5.99 10.88
CA LEU A 49 3.04 -6.44 10.51
C LEU A 49 3.27 -7.91 10.90
N GLN A 50 2.78 -8.34 12.07
CA GLN A 50 2.84 -9.73 12.52
C GLN A 50 2.03 -10.67 11.63
N ARG A 51 0.80 -10.29 11.26
CA ARG A 51 -0.06 -11.10 10.37
C ARG A 51 0.52 -11.23 8.97
N LEU A 52 1.15 -10.18 8.46
CA LEU A 52 1.77 -10.15 7.13
C LEU A 52 3.19 -10.72 7.08
N LYS A 53 3.84 -10.95 8.23
CA LYS A 53 5.21 -11.49 8.33
C LYS A 53 5.50 -12.70 7.42
N PRO A 54 4.59 -13.69 7.24
CA PRO A 54 4.85 -14.81 6.32
C PRO A 54 5.00 -14.43 4.84
N TYR A 55 4.56 -13.23 4.46
CA TYR A 55 4.61 -12.72 3.09
C TYR A 55 5.68 -11.65 2.89
N LEU A 56 6.44 -11.31 3.94
CA LEU A 56 7.48 -10.29 3.89
C LEU A 56 8.60 -10.73 2.94
N ILE A 57 8.96 -9.85 2.01
CA ILE A 57 10.10 -10.02 1.11
C ILE A 57 11.32 -9.35 1.72
N GLU A 58 11.20 -8.07 2.05
CA GLU A 58 12.27 -7.24 2.62
C GLU A 58 11.69 -6.04 3.35
N SER A 59 12.53 -5.40 4.15
CA SER A 59 12.25 -4.10 4.75
C SER A 59 13.46 -3.19 4.58
N CYS A 60 13.22 -1.92 4.26
CA CYS A 60 14.27 -0.92 4.10
C CYS A 60 13.85 0.41 4.74
N THR A 61 14.85 1.22 5.05
CA THR A 61 14.67 2.58 5.54
C THR A 61 14.35 3.53 4.38
N MET A 62 13.78 4.70 4.71
CA MET A 62 13.59 5.79 3.75
C MET A 62 14.87 6.14 2.98
N GLU A 63 16.01 6.21 3.67
CA GLU A 63 17.30 6.56 3.05
C GLU A 63 17.68 5.55 1.96
N GLU A 64 17.57 4.26 2.26
CA GLU A 64 17.83 3.17 1.30
C GLU A 64 16.84 3.22 0.13
N MET A 65 15.56 3.49 0.40
CA MET A 65 14.52 3.57 -0.63
C MET A 65 14.71 4.77 -1.57
N MET A 66 15.14 5.91 -1.02
CA MET A 66 15.47 7.12 -1.81
C MET A 66 16.64 6.86 -2.75
N MET A 67 17.68 6.14 -2.29
CA MET A 67 18.82 5.77 -3.12
C MET A 67 18.42 4.85 -4.28
N GLN A 68 17.37 4.04 -4.12
CA GLN A 68 16.90 3.09 -5.13
C GLN A 68 15.88 3.67 -6.12
N SER A 69 15.03 4.61 -5.69
CA SER A 69 13.87 5.06 -6.47
C SER A 69 13.84 6.54 -6.82
N GLY A 70 14.67 7.38 -6.18
CA GLY A 70 14.69 8.83 -6.39
C GLY A 70 13.40 9.56 -5.98
N ALA A 71 12.46 8.86 -5.31
CA ALA A 71 11.22 9.43 -4.82
C ALA A 71 11.38 9.89 -3.36
N MET A 72 10.91 11.11 -3.04
CA MET A 72 10.79 11.56 -1.66
C MET A 72 9.58 10.88 -1.03
N TYR A 73 9.82 10.05 -0.02
CA TYR A 73 8.80 9.62 0.92
C TYR A 73 9.31 9.85 2.35
N LEU A 74 8.39 9.91 3.31
CA LEU A 74 8.61 10.34 4.70
C LEU A 74 9.51 9.37 5.49
N GLU A 75 10.02 9.83 6.63
CA GLU A 75 10.79 9.02 7.59
C GLU A 75 9.98 7.79 8.06
N GLY A 76 10.63 6.62 8.09
CA GLY A 76 9.99 5.35 8.46
C GLY A 76 10.70 4.12 7.89
N ILE A 77 10.16 2.95 8.24
CA ILE A 77 10.54 1.64 7.71
C ILE A 77 9.47 1.20 6.70
N TYR A 78 9.93 0.91 5.49
CA TYR A 78 9.12 0.39 4.40
C TYR A 78 9.16 -1.12 4.44
N TYR A 79 8.01 -1.76 4.51
CA TYR A 79 7.88 -3.22 4.48
C TYR A 79 7.28 -3.64 3.15
N ILE A 80 8.01 -4.45 2.38
CA ILE A 80 7.59 -4.93 1.06
C ILE A 80 7.15 -6.38 1.19
N TYR A 81 5.92 -6.66 0.78
CA TYR A 81 5.26 -7.95 0.89
C TYR A 81 4.92 -8.51 -0.48
N ARG A 82 4.85 -9.84 -0.56
CA ARG A 82 4.40 -10.55 -1.75
C ARG A 82 2.87 -10.53 -1.84
N CYS A 83 2.34 -10.19 -3.01
CA CYS A 83 0.93 -10.36 -3.32
C CYS A 83 0.56 -11.85 -3.38
N LYS A 84 -0.33 -12.28 -2.48
CA LYS A 84 -0.95 -13.60 -2.46
C LYS A 84 -2.42 -13.46 -2.04
N PRO A 85 -3.31 -14.39 -2.42
CA PRO A 85 -4.71 -14.35 -1.98
C PRO A 85 -4.87 -14.19 -0.47
N LYS A 86 -4.01 -14.87 0.31
CA LYS A 86 -4.03 -14.77 1.77
C LYS A 86 -3.49 -13.44 2.33
N SER A 87 -2.54 -12.79 1.66
CA SER A 87 -2.09 -11.45 2.09
C SER A 87 -3.16 -10.41 1.77
N GLY A 88 -3.81 -10.52 0.60
CA GLY A 88 -4.98 -9.71 0.23
C GLY A 88 -6.13 -9.85 1.23
N GLN A 89 -6.42 -11.08 1.68
CA GLN A 89 -7.42 -11.33 2.70
C GLN A 89 -7.11 -10.61 4.02
N ILE A 90 -5.83 -10.56 4.43
CA ILE A 90 -5.43 -9.80 5.62
C ILE A 90 -5.69 -8.31 5.43
N LEU A 91 -5.36 -7.73 4.27
CA LEU A 91 -5.63 -6.31 3.98
C LEU A 91 -7.14 -5.99 4.10
N LYS A 92 -7.99 -6.87 3.55
CA LYS A 92 -9.47 -6.74 3.62
C LYS A 92 -10.04 -6.86 5.02
N GLU A 93 -9.39 -7.64 5.90
CA GLU A 93 -9.85 -7.81 7.28
C GLU A 93 -9.38 -6.70 8.22
N GLU A 94 -8.28 -6.02 7.88
CA GLU A 94 -7.69 -4.96 8.71
C GLU A 94 -8.26 -3.58 8.41
N ALA A 95 -8.80 -3.35 7.20
CA ALA A 95 -9.31 -2.06 6.74
C ALA A 95 -10.60 -2.22 5.93
N ASN A 96 -11.43 -1.17 5.91
CA ASN A 96 -12.63 -1.12 5.07
C ASN A 96 -12.48 -0.21 3.85
N ARG A 97 -11.35 0.50 3.73
CA ARG A 97 -11.01 1.44 2.66
C ARG A 97 -9.51 1.79 2.68
N PHE A 98 -9.02 2.41 1.60
CA PHE A 98 -7.62 2.82 1.52
C PHE A 98 -7.24 3.92 2.53
N HIS A 99 -8.17 4.79 2.89
CA HIS A 99 -7.92 5.82 3.91
C HIS A 99 -7.66 5.25 5.31
N ASP A 100 -8.07 4.02 5.61
CA ASP A 100 -7.88 3.45 6.95
C ASP A 100 -6.41 3.11 7.22
N TRP A 101 -5.58 2.99 6.18
CA TRP A 101 -4.12 2.80 6.23
C TRP A 101 -3.42 4.10 6.65
N LEU A 102 -3.73 4.52 7.87
CA LEU A 102 -3.31 5.77 8.47
C LEU A 102 -2.81 5.53 9.89
N TYR A 103 -1.57 5.92 10.14
CA TYR A 103 -0.95 5.89 11.45
C TYR A 103 -1.68 6.85 12.42
N PRO A 104 -1.84 6.50 13.72
CA PRO A 104 -1.34 5.30 14.39
C PRO A 104 -2.30 4.09 14.35
N SER A 105 -3.44 4.18 13.65
CA SER A 105 -4.44 3.11 13.71
C SER A 105 -3.99 1.85 12.96
N LEU A 106 -3.35 2.04 11.81
CA LEU A 106 -2.73 1.02 10.97
C LEU A 106 -1.38 1.57 10.45
N PRO A 107 -0.54 0.74 9.79
CA PRO A 107 0.59 1.27 9.03
C PRO A 107 0.11 2.23 7.93
N ASP A 108 0.97 3.18 7.56
CA ASP A 108 0.66 4.19 6.56
C ASP A 108 0.78 3.66 5.12
N ASP A 109 0.02 4.33 4.24
CA ASP A 109 0.27 4.43 2.81
C ASP A 109 0.39 3.07 2.08
N LEU A 110 -0.68 2.26 2.13
CA LEU A 110 -0.79 1.02 1.35
C LEU A 110 -0.64 1.32 -0.15
N CYS A 111 0.46 0.84 -0.73
CA CYS A 111 0.75 0.97 -2.16
C CYS A 111 1.07 -0.39 -2.79
N PHE A 112 0.72 -0.56 -4.07
CA PHE A 112 1.03 -1.75 -4.85
C PHE A 112 2.07 -1.41 -5.93
N LEU A 113 2.98 -2.33 -6.20
CA LEU A 113 4.15 -2.11 -7.05
C LEU A 113 4.12 -3.02 -8.29
N LYS A 114 4.54 -2.49 -9.42
CA LYS A 114 4.88 -3.26 -10.63
C LYS A 114 6.17 -4.06 -10.39
N GLU A 115 6.46 -5.02 -11.28
CA GLU A 115 7.67 -5.85 -11.23
C GLU A 115 8.96 -5.01 -11.21
N ASP A 116 8.95 -3.86 -11.90
CA ASP A 116 10.06 -2.91 -11.96
C ASP A 116 10.17 -1.98 -10.73
N GLY A 117 9.35 -2.19 -9.70
CA GLY A 117 9.35 -1.42 -8.46
C GLY A 117 8.59 -0.09 -8.51
N ARG A 118 8.02 0.30 -9.67
CA ARG A 118 7.19 1.52 -9.76
C ARG A 118 5.81 1.30 -9.16
N GLY A 119 5.22 2.34 -8.56
CA GLY A 119 3.86 2.30 -8.04
C GLY A 119 2.82 1.98 -9.12
N PHE A 120 2.11 0.87 -8.98
CA PHE A 120 0.91 0.54 -9.74
C PHE A 120 -0.31 1.25 -9.16
N PHE A 121 -0.48 1.17 -7.85
CA PHE A 121 -1.47 1.90 -7.07
C PHE A 121 -0.78 2.54 -5.88
N PHE A 122 -1.06 3.81 -5.61
CA PHE A 122 -0.52 4.49 -4.44
C PHE A 122 -1.63 5.18 -3.67
N SER A 123 -1.50 5.14 -2.35
CA SER A 123 -2.29 5.93 -1.42
C SER A 123 -1.35 6.80 -0.60
N VAL A 124 -1.72 8.07 -0.46
CA VAL A 124 -1.15 9.00 0.51
C VAL A 124 -2.31 9.29 1.46
N ALA A 125 -2.53 8.39 2.42
CA ALA A 125 -3.77 8.36 3.20
C ALA A 125 -3.96 9.67 3.99
N HIS A 126 -2.86 10.19 4.53
CA HIS A 126 -2.81 11.44 5.28
C HIS A 126 -3.14 12.69 4.44
N GLU A 127 -2.96 12.63 3.11
CA GLU A 127 -3.33 13.71 2.18
C GLU A 127 -4.65 13.43 1.44
N ASN A 128 -5.28 12.26 1.67
CA ASN A 128 -6.46 11.78 0.96
C ASN A 128 -6.26 11.71 -0.57
N ILE A 129 -5.05 11.35 -0.99
CA ILE A 129 -4.67 11.21 -2.40
C ILE A 129 -4.54 9.72 -2.74
N TYR A 130 -5.21 9.30 -3.80
CA TYR A 130 -5.07 7.96 -4.37
C TYR A 130 -4.87 8.06 -5.87
N GLY A 131 -4.02 7.20 -6.42
CA GLY A 131 -3.82 7.16 -7.85
C GLY A 131 -3.27 5.84 -8.35
N MET A 132 -3.39 5.63 -9.65
CA MET A 132 -2.78 4.50 -10.35
C MET A 132 -1.74 4.96 -11.37
N GLY A 133 -0.60 4.26 -11.38
CA GLY A 133 0.45 4.38 -12.39
C GLY A 133 0.18 3.46 -13.58
N ILE A 134 -0.77 3.85 -14.43
CA ILE A 134 -1.21 3.04 -15.58
C ILE A 134 -0.82 3.66 -16.92
N THR A 135 -0.73 2.82 -17.96
CA THR A 135 -0.66 3.28 -19.36
C THR A 135 -2.04 3.75 -19.83
N GLN A 136 -2.07 4.43 -20.98
CA GLN A 136 -3.33 4.92 -21.53
C GLN A 136 -4.24 3.78 -22.02
N GLU A 137 -3.65 2.64 -22.43
CA GLU A 137 -4.40 1.43 -22.79
C GLU A 137 -5.04 0.77 -21.55
N GLU A 138 -4.28 0.58 -20.46
CA GLU A 138 -4.79 0.03 -19.18
C GLU A 138 -5.94 0.88 -18.60
N ALA A 139 -5.86 2.21 -18.74
CA ALA A 139 -6.92 3.14 -18.29
C ALA A 139 -8.24 2.99 -19.06
N SER A 140 -8.23 2.39 -20.26
CA SER A 140 -9.44 2.18 -21.05
C SER A 140 -10.20 0.91 -20.64
N GLU A 141 -9.53 -0.06 -20.03
CA GLU A 141 -10.14 -1.30 -19.54
C GLU A 141 -10.91 -1.11 -18.23
N PHE A 142 -10.48 -0.19 -17.37
CA PHE A 142 -11.16 0.17 -16.11
C PHE A 142 -12.41 1.07 -16.28
N LYS A 143 -12.82 1.38 -17.52
CA LYS A 143 -14.00 2.22 -17.82
C LYS A 143 -15.29 1.44 -18.09
N HIS A 144 -15.30 0.12 -17.89
CA HIS A 144 -16.50 -0.73 -17.95
C HIS A 144 -16.79 -1.36 -16.59
#